data_AF-A0A924RJ64-F1
#
_entry.id   AF-A0A924RJ64-F1
#
_cell.length_a   1.000
_cell.length_b   1.000
_cell.length_c   1.000
_cell.angle_alpha   90.00
_cell.angle_beta   90.00
_cell.angle_gamma   90.00
#
_symmetry.space_group_name_H-M   'P 1'
#
loop_
_entity.id
_entity.type
_entity.pdbx_description
1 polymer ?
#
loop_
_entity_poly.entity_id
_entity_poly.type
_entity_poly.pdbx_seq_one_letter_code
_entity_poly.pdbx_strand_id
1 'polypeptide(L)' 'GVLAHCAAHLSGFKIPKKVVFTENLPRNASGKILKRELRLSLL' A
#
# COMPACT_ATOMS: atom_id res chain seq x y z
N GLY A 1 6.04 -14.40 0.97
CA GLY A 1 5.91 -13.00 1.43
C GLY A 1 5.20 -12.15 0.38
N VAL A 2 4.69 -10.98 0.74
CA VAL A 2 3.86 -10.13 -0.15
C VAL A 2 4.55 -9.86 -1.51
N LEU A 3 5.83 -9.50 -1.51
CA LEU A 3 6.59 -9.25 -2.74
C LEU A 3 6.73 -10.50 -3.63
N ALA A 4 7.06 -11.64 -3.05
CA ALA A 4 7.17 -12.91 -3.79
C ALA A 4 5.81 -13.32 -4.39
N HIS A 5 4.72 -13.12 -3.65
CA HIS A 5 3.38 -13.36 -4.17
C HIS A 5 3.05 -12.42 -5.34
N CYS A 6 3.34 -11.11 -5.22
CA CYS A 6 3.17 -10.18 -6.33
C CYS A 6 4.02 -10.54 -7.55
N ALA A 7 5.28 -10.94 -7.36
CA ALA A 7 6.19 -11.31 -8.45
C ALA A 7 5.73 -12.55 -9.23
N ALA A 8 5.06 -13.50 -8.56
CA ALA A 8 4.53 -14.69 -9.22
C ALA A 8 3.24 -14.44 -10.03
N HIS A 9 2.50 -13.36 -9.75
CA HIS A 9 1.16 -13.14 -10.32
C HIS A 9 1.01 -11.83 -11.11
N LEU A 10 1.98 -10.92 -11.04
CA LEU A 10 1.92 -9.61 -11.69
C LEU A 10 3.07 -9.42 -12.67
N SER A 11 2.82 -8.65 -13.72
CA SER A 11 3.89 -8.15 -14.58
C SER A 11 4.85 -7.26 -13.79
N GLY A 12 6.15 -7.26 -14.13
CA GLY A 12 7.19 -6.60 -13.35
C GLY A 12 6.90 -5.15 -12.96
N PHE A 13 6.33 -4.35 -13.88
CA PHE A 13 6.00 -2.94 -13.62
C PHE A 13 4.85 -2.72 -12.61
N LYS A 14 4.08 -3.76 -12.29
CA LYS A 14 2.99 -3.72 -11.31
C LYS A 14 3.43 -4.17 -9.92
N ILE A 15 4.64 -4.74 -9.78
CA ILE A 15 5.16 -5.17 -8.49
C ILE A 15 5.45 -3.91 -7.65
N PRO A 16 4.94 -3.82 -6.40
CA PRO A 16 5.18 -2.66 -5.55
C PRO A 16 6.67 -2.56 -5.19
N LYS A 17 7.20 -1.33 -5.16
CA LYS A 17 8.61 -1.06 -4.79
C LYS A 17 8.89 -1.25 -3.29
N LYS A 18 7.88 -1.04 -2.44
CA LYS A 18 7.97 -1.15 -0.98
C LYS A 18 6.65 -1.70 -0.44
N VAL A 19 6.73 -2.50 0.62
CA VAL A 19 5.59 -2.95 1.41
C VAL A 19 5.80 -2.48 2.84
N VAL A 20 4.84 -1.73 3.39
CA VAL A 20 4.88 -1.23 4.76
C VAL A 20 3.66 -1.80 5.49
N PHE A 21 3.93 -2.51 6.57
CA PHE A 21 2.88 -2.96 7.48
C PHE A 21 2.67 -1.86 8.53
N THR A 22 1.41 -1.55 8.80
CA THR A 22 0.98 -0.54 9.77
C THR A 22 -0.22 -1.11 10.50
N GLU A 23 -0.40 -0.71 11.75
CA GLU A 23 -1.56 -1.12 12.53
C GLU A 23 -2.86 -0.47 12.02
N ASN A 24 -2.76 0.72 11.39
CA ASN A 24 -3.94 1.47 10.94
C ASN A 24 -3.74 2.18 9.60
N LEU A 25 -4.85 2.33 8.87
CA LEU A 25 -4.94 3.12 7.63
C LEU A 25 -5.73 4.40 7.91
N PRO A 26 -5.26 5.58 7.45
CA PRO A 26 -5.97 6.83 7.63
C PRO A 26 -7.27 6.80 6.83
N ARG A 27 -8.38 7.14 7.49
CA ARG A 27 -9.73 7.08 6.94
C ARG A 27 -10.52 8.33 7.30
N ASN A 28 -11.43 8.75 6.43
CA ASN A 28 -12.39 9.79 6.76
C ASN A 28 -13.53 9.25 7.65
N ALA A 29 -14.44 10.14 8.08
CA ALA A 29 -15.58 9.78 8.92
C ALA A 29 -16.50 8.70 8.32
N SER A 30 -16.53 8.56 6.99
CA SER A 30 -17.28 7.50 6.28
C SER A 30 -16.45 6.23 6.03
N GLY A 31 -15.24 6.13 6.60
CA GLY A 31 -14.36 4.96 6.50
C GLY A 31 -13.52 4.87 5.21
N LYS A 32 -13.61 5.84 4.29
CA LYS A 32 -12.83 5.83 3.05
C LYS A 32 -11.37 6.16 3.33
N ILE A 33 -10.45 5.42 2.70
CA ILE A 33 -9.00 5.62 2.84
C ILE A 33 -8.58 6.98 2.28
N LEU A 34 -7.82 7.72 3.09
CA LEU A 34 -7.24 9.01 2.72
C LEU A 34 -5.89 8.80 2.02
N LYS A 35 -5.92 8.56 0.70
CA LYS A 35 -4.71 8.31 -0.11
C LYS A 35 -3.67 9.43 -0.01
N ARG A 36 -4.08 10.69 0.20
CA ARG A 36 -3.16 11.83 0.34
C ARG A 36 -2.29 11.68 1.59
N GLU A 37 -2.90 11.36 2.73
CA GLU A 37 -2.21 11.15 3.99
C GLU A 37 -1.31 9.92 3.95
N LEU A 38 -1.75 8.85 3.27
CA LEU A 38 -0.88 7.70 3.01
C LEU A 38 0.38 8.07 2.23
N ARG A 39 0.30 8.96 1.23
CA ARG A 39 1.51 9.38 0.50
C ARG A 39 2.44 10.21 1.38
N LEU A 40 1.89 11.14 2.18
CA LEU A 40 2.68 11.99 3.07
C LEU A 40 3.38 11.21 4.18
N SER A 41 2.73 10.16 4.71
CA SER A 41 3.31 9.30 5.76
C SER A 41 4.35 8.30 5.26
N LEU A 42 4.49 8.14 3.93
CA LEU A 42 5.40 7.18 3.31
C LEU A 42 6.54 7.85 2.52
N LEU A 43 6.56 9.18 2.47
CA LEU A 43 7.71 9.99 2.08
C LEU A 43 8.75 9.99 3.21
#